data_AF-A0A7S0VHE9-F1
#
_entry.id   AF-A0A7S0VHE9-F1
#
_cell.length_a   1.000
_cell.length_b   1.000
_cell.length_c   1.000
_cell.angle_alpha   90.00
_cell.angle_beta   90.00
_cell.angle_gamma   90.00
#
_symmetry.space_group_name_H-M   'P 1'
#
loop_
_entity.id
_entity.type
_entity.pdbx_description
1 polymer ?
#
loop_
_entity_poly.entity_id
_entity_poly.type
_entity_poly.pdbx_seq_one_letter_code
_entity_poly.pdbx_strand_id
1 'polypeptide(L)'
;GQMGCKQLKRVAKKMHEMIARLVECFGGVLPHSTLVACVARVVDLLTVDMAAMIASYHIRCQMHPDSEDSFEDGSDEQLLLKLHHRVNLLIMDLQAIDESIDIMGLATATGPVLKAWIDNMRRTIFTWMQTATSNEDWKCCGDDSNHSHSVIDVFSSAHQSVETFAALKMGYNSSVRLKFLNVLGEVCSEYMACMDRAGQAEQDARAAEVRKRAEKTGSYAGLMTVMGGG
;
A
#
# COMPACT_ATOMS: atom_id res chain seq x y z
N GLY A 1 -16.52 20.61 -17.03
CA GLY A 1 -15.86 21.60 -16.16
C GLY A 1 -15.03 20.86 -15.15
N GLN A 2 -13.72 21.13 -15.07
CA GLN A 2 -12.81 20.42 -14.18
C GLN A 2 -13.09 20.84 -12.73
N MET A 3 -13.85 20.02 -12.00
CA MET A 3 -13.89 20.09 -10.56
C MET A 3 -12.64 19.37 -10.03
N GLY A 4 -11.78 20.08 -9.30
CA GLY A 4 -10.55 19.52 -8.73
C GLY A 4 -10.81 18.75 -7.43
N CYS A 5 -9.82 17.96 -7.00
CA CYS A 5 -9.94 17.11 -5.81
C CYS A 5 -10.27 17.93 -4.53
N LYS A 6 -9.78 19.18 -4.45
CA LYS A 6 -10.11 20.13 -3.37
C LYS A 6 -11.60 20.47 -3.29
N GLN A 7 -12.27 20.68 -4.42
CA GLN A 7 -13.71 20.93 -4.42
C GLN A 7 -14.49 19.68 -3.99
N LEU A 8 -14.09 18.48 -4.44
CA LEU A 8 -14.79 17.25 -4.04
C LEU A 8 -14.69 16.98 -2.54
N LYS A 9 -13.51 17.17 -1.95
CA LYS A 9 -13.35 17.08 -0.49
C LYS A 9 -14.29 18.04 0.26
N ARG A 10 -14.52 19.24 -0.29
CA ARG A 10 -15.49 20.20 0.27
C ARG A 10 -16.93 19.73 0.08
N VAL A 11 -17.29 19.18 -1.08
CA VAL A 11 -18.62 18.62 -1.35
C VAL A 11 -18.93 17.46 -0.41
N ALA A 12 -18.03 16.47 -0.30
CA ALA A 12 -18.20 15.34 0.61
C ALA A 12 -18.34 15.81 2.08
N LYS A 13 -17.53 16.79 2.50
CA LYS A 13 -17.68 17.41 3.83
C LYS A 13 -19.06 18.07 4.01
N LYS A 14 -19.53 18.84 3.02
CA LYS A 14 -20.81 19.55 3.08
C LYS A 14 -22.00 18.60 3.07
N MET A 15 -21.93 17.51 2.30
CA MET A 15 -22.98 16.49 2.29
C MET A 15 -23.02 15.72 3.61
N HIS A 16 -21.87 15.41 4.19
CA HIS A 16 -21.81 14.83 5.54
C HIS A 16 -22.44 15.75 6.60
N GLU A 17 -22.10 17.05 6.57
CA GLU A 17 -22.74 18.06 7.45
C GLU A 17 -24.25 18.16 7.22
N MET A 18 -24.71 18.05 5.97
CA MET A 18 -26.12 18.11 5.62
C MET A 18 -26.89 16.89 6.14
N ILE A 19 -26.33 15.68 5.99
CA ILE A 19 -26.94 14.44 6.50
C ILE A 19 -27.08 14.51 8.02
N ALA A 20 -26.03 14.93 8.73
CA ALA A 20 -26.07 15.10 10.18
C ALA A 20 -27.19 16.07 10.61
N ARG A 21 -27.31 17.22 9.94
CA ARG A 21 -28.40 18.19 10.20
C ARG A 21 -29.78 17.65 9.88
N LEU A 22 -29.91 16.84 8.83
CA LEU A 22 -31.19 16.25 8.44
C LEU A 22 -31.67 15.30 9.55
N VAL A 23 -30.79 14.46 10.08
CA VAL A 23 -31.10 13.57 11.21
C VAL A 23 -31.39 14.36 12.49
N GLU A 24 -30.56 15.35 12.83
CA GLU A 24 -30.74 16.17 14.04
C GLU A 24 -32.06 16.94 14.04
N CYS A 25 -32.38 17.63 12.94
CA CYS A 25 -33.56 18.50 12.89
C CYS A 25 -34.87 17.74 12.65
N PHE A 26 -34.83 16.62 11.92
CA PHE A 26 -36.05 15.94 11.48
C PHE A 26 -36.25 14.56 12.09
N GLY A 27 -35.27 14.00 12.81
CA GLY A 27 -35.36 12.66 13.40
C GLY A 27 -36.48 12.48 14.43
N GLY A 28 -36.86 13.56 15.14
CA GLY A 28 -38.00 13.55 16.06
C GLY A 28 -39.33 14.02 15.42
N VAL A 29 -39.31 14.45 14.16
CA VAL A 29 -40.45 15.09 13.49
C VAL A 29 -41.03 14.21 12.39
N LEU A 30 -40.17 13.57 11.60
CA LEU A 30 -40.57 12.72 10.49
C LEU A 30 -40.65 11.26 10.93
N PRO A 31 -41.53 10.45 10.30
CA PRO A 31 -41.44 9.00 10.42
C PRO A 31 -40.04 8.51 10.03
N HIS A 32 -39.50 7.54 10.78
CA HIS A 32 -38.16 6.99 10.56
C HIS A 32 -37.93 6.53 9.11
N SER A 33 -38.92 5.84 8.51
CA SER A 33 -38.85 5.39 7.12
C SER A 33 -38.70 6.54 6.12
N THR A 34 -39.37 7.67 6.36
CA THR A 34 -39.25 8.88 5.54
C THR A 34 -37.86 9.51 5.69
N LEU A 35 -37.36 9.58 6.92
CA LEU A 35 -36.01 10.09 7.20
C LEU A 35 -34.95 9.27 6.47
N VAL A 36 -35.02 7.94 6.60
CA VAL A 36 -34.11 7.00 5.93
C VAL A 36 -34.17 7.17 4.40
N ALA A 37 -35.37 7.27 3.82
CA ALA A 37 -35.52 7.50 2.38
C ALA A 37 -34.89 8.83 1.91
N CYS A 38 -35.03 9.91 2.70
CA CYS A 38 -34.37 11.19 2.40
C CYS A 38 -32.85 11.08 2.47
N VAL A 39 -32.31 10.43 3.50
CA VAL A 39 -30.86 10.22 3.65
C VAL A 39 -30.32 9.35 2.51
N ALA A 40 -30.98 8.22 2.19
CA ALA A 40 -30.60 7.33 1.10
C ALA A 40 -30.54 8.08 -0.24
N ARG A 41 -31.52 8.96 -0.52
CA ARG A 41 -31.53 9.75 -1.74
C ARG A 41 -30.34 10.71 -1.85
N VAL A 42 -29.91 11.30 -0.74
CA VAL A 42 -28.70 12.15 -0.71
C VAL A 42 -27.45 11.32 -0.96
N VAL A 43 -27.38 10.12 -0.38
CA VAL A 43 -26.26 9.18 -0.56
C VAL A 43 -26.14 8.71 -2.02
N ASP A 44 -27.26 8.43 -2.68
CA ASP A 44 -27.28 8.08 -4.12
C ASP A 44 -26.68 9.18 -4.99
N LEU A 45 -27.10 10.43 -4.76
CA LEU A 45 -26.60 11.59 -5.52
C LEU A 45 -25.10 11.79 -5.29
N LEU A 46 -24.65 11.70 -4.03
CA LEU A 46 -23.23 11.76 -3.68
C LEU A 46 -22.44 10.65 -4.39
N THR A 47 -22.97 9.43 -4.42
CA THR A 47 -22.33 8.27 -5.05
C THR A 47 -22.06 8.52 -6.53
N VAL A 48 -23.06 9.02 -7.27
CA VAL A 48 -22.93 9.32 -8.70
C VAL A 48 -21.85 10.38 -8.95
N ASP A 49 -21.89 11.49 -8.21
CA ASP A 49 -20.92 12.58 -8.35
C ASP A 49 -19.49 12.12 -8.01
N MET A 50 -19.35 11.31 -6.96
CA MET A 50 -18.07 10.75 -6.56
C MET A 50 -17.50 9.79 -7.60
N ALA A 51 -18.33 8.88 -8.13
CA ALA A 51 -17.90 7.92 -9.14
C ALA A 51 -17.44 8.64 -10.43
N ALA A 52 -18.22 9.62 -10.90
CA ALA A 52 -17.88 10.41 -12.09
C ALA A 52 -16.57 11.19 -11.91
N MET A 53 -16.35 11.75 -10.72
CA MET A 53 -15.13 12.51 -10.43
C MET A 53 -13.90 11.60 -10.34
N ILE A 54 -13.99 10.50 -9.60
CA ILE A 54 -12.87 9.55 -9.46
C ILE A 54 -12.49 8.94 -10.80
N ALA A 55 -13.48 8.61 -11.64
CA ALA A 55 -13.24 8.18 -13.02
C ALA A 55 -12.54 9.29 -13.83
N SER A 56 -12.99 10.55 -13.72
CA SER A 56 -12.35 11.69 -14.40
C SER A 56 -10.91 11.92 -13.95
N TYR A 57 -10.60 11.71 -12.67
CA TYR A 57 -9.22 11.76 -12.18
C TYR A 57 -8.38 10.63 -12.78
N HIS A 58 -8.86 9.38 -12.77
CA HIS A 58 -8.13 8.24 -13.35
C HIS A 58 -7.84 8.43 -14.84
N ILE A 59 -8.80 8.98 -15.61
CA ILE A 59 -8.60 9.31 -17.03
C ILE A 59 -7.49 10.34 -17.20
N ARG A 60 -7.42 11.37 -16.34
CA ARG A 60 -6.37 12.39 -16.40
C ARG A 60 -4.98 11.81 -16.07
N CYS A 61 -4.88 10.95 -15.06
CA CYS A 61 -3.62 10.29 -14.73
C CYS A 61 -3.12 9.38 -15.87
N GLN A 62 -4.01 8.69 -16.58
CA GLN A 62 -3.63 7.86 -17.74
C GLN A 62 -3.10 8.68 -18.92
N MET A 63 -3.45 9.97 -19.04
CA MET A 63 -2.94 10.83 -20.11
C MET A 63 -1.58 11.46 -19.79
N HIS A 64 -1.10 11.33 -18.55
CA HIS A 64 0.21 11.80 -18.09
C HIS A 64 0.96 10.68 -17.35
N PRO A 65 1.38 9.61 -18.06
CA PRO A 65 2.01 8.43 -17.45
C PRO A 65 3.37 8.71 -16.79
N ASP A 66 4.00 9.85 -17.12
CA ASP A 66 5.28 10.30 -16.57
C ASP A 66 5.12 11.29 -15.40
N SER A 67 3.89 11.60 -14.94
CA SER A 67 3.78 12.26 -13.63
C SER A 67 4.23 11.25 -12.59
N GLU A 68 5.36 11.53 -11.94
CA GLU A 68 5.74 10.93 -10.68
C GLU A 68 4.74 11.38 -9.60
N ASP A 69 3.48 10.98 -9.73
CA ASP A 69 2.43 11.23 -8.75
C ASP A 69 2.71 10.33 -7.54
N SER A 70 3.56 10.85 -6.66
CA SER A 70 3.80 10.30 -5.35
C SER A 70 2.65 10.73 -4.41
N PHE A 71 2.27 9.86 -3.47
CA PHE A 71 1.34 10.20 -2.39
C PHE A 71 1.98 11.14 -1.33
N GLU A 72 2.80 12.08 -1.79
CA GLU A 72 3.48 13.07 -0.97
C GLU A 72 2.50 14.08 -0.35
N ASP A 73 2.96 14.77 0.68
CA ASP A 73 2.16 15.76 1.39
C ASP A 73 1.73 16.89 0.44
N GLY A 74 0.40 17.07 0.31
CA GLY A 74 -0.19 18.09 -0.56
C GLY A 74 -0.50 17.64 -1.98
N SER A 75 -0.16 16.40 -2.35
CA SER A 75 -0.53 15.77 -3.63
C SER A 75 -2.05 15.57 -3.76
N ASP A 76 -2.53 15.45 -5.00
CA ASP A 76 -3.94 15.15 -5.28
C ASP A 76 -4.29 13.73 -4.79
N GLU A 77 -3.35 12.80 -4.84
CA GLU A 77 -3.40 11.42 -4.37
C GLU A 77 -3.64 11.37 -2.85
N GLN A 78 -2.91 12.18 -2.08
CA GLN A 78 -3.13 12.31 -0.65
C GLN A 78 -4.49 12.95 -0.34
N LEU A 79 -4.93 13.91 -1.15
CA LEU A 79 -6.28 14.48 -1.02
C LEU A 79 -7.36 13.45 -1.32
N LEU A 80 -7.14 12.54 -2.26
CA LEU A 80 -8.04 11.43 -2.58
C LEU A 80 -8.10 10.40 -1.45
N LEU A 81 -6.98 10.08 -0.79
CA LEU A 81 -7.00 9.26 0.44
C LEU A 81 -7.78 9.92 1.57
N LYS A 82 -7.58 11.23 1.78
CA LYS A 82 -8.32 12.01 2.79
C LYS A 82 -9.82 12.04 2.47
N LEU A 83 -10.18 12.11 1.18
CA LEU A 83 -11.56 11.99 0.73
C LEU A 83 -12.12 10.59 1.01
N HIS A 84 -11.39 9.54 0.65
CA HIS A 84 -11.82 8.16 0.91
C HIS A 84 -12.05 7.92 2.40
N HIS A 85 -11.14 8.36 3.27
CA HIS A 85 -11.31 8.28 4.72
C HIS A 85 -12.59 8.98 5.19
N ARG A 86 -12.85 10.20 4.69
CA ARG A 86 -14.08 10.94 5.00
C ARG A 86 -15.34 10.16 4.60
N VAL A 87 -15.29 9.47 3.47
CA VAL A 87 -16.40 8.68 2.96
C VAL A 87 -16.62 7.43 3.82
N ASN A 88 -15.57 6.76 4.28
CA ASN A 88 -15.74 5.66 5.23
C ASN A 88 -16.33 6.12 6.56
N LEU A 89 -15.96 7.31 7.07
CA LEU A 89 -16.60 7.87 8.26
C LEU A 89 -18.09 8.12 8.00
N LEU A 90 -18.44 8.68 6.83
CA LEU A 90 -19.84 8.85 6.44
C LEU A 90 -20.57 7.49 6.35
N ILE A 91 -19.95 6.46 5.76
CA ILE A 91 -20.54 5.12 5.70
C ILE A 91 -20.83 4.58 7.11
N MET A 92 -19.89 4.72 8.04
CA MET A 92 -20.09 4.30 9.44
C MET A 92 -21.26 5.05 10.08
N ASP A 93 -21.35 6.36 9.87
CA ASP A 93 -22.44 7.19 10.39
C ASP A 93 -23.80 6.79 9.76
N LEU A 94 -23.82 6.48 8.47
CA LEU A 94 -25.03 6.01 7.76
C LEU A 94 -25.51 4.67 8.30
N GLN A 95 -24.60 3.73 8.54
CA GLN A 95 -24.95 2.44 9.15
C GLN A 95 -25.45 2.60 10.59
N ALA A 96 -24.94 3.60 11.33
CA ALA A 96 -25.43 3.91 12.66
C ALA A 96 -26.84 4.56 12.64
N ILE A 97 -27.21 5.22 11.54
CA ILE A 97 -28.56 5.75 11.32
C ILE A 97 -29.53 4.61 11.00
N ASP A 98 -29.22 3.80 9.98
CA ASP A 98 -30.03 2.65 9.58
C ASP A 98 -29.23 1.69 8.67
N GLU A 99 -29.26 0.39 8.99
CA GLU A 99 -28.53 -0.64 8.23
C GLU A 99 -29.08 -0.88 6.81
N SER A 100 -30.31 -0.43 6.51
CA SER A 100 -30.92 -0.55 5.17
C SER A 100 -30.41 0.47 4.16
N ILE A 101 -29.67 1.50 4.59
CA ILE A 101 -29.08 2.49 3.69
C ILE A 101 -27.99 1.81 2.85
N ASP A 102 -28.13 1.83 1.53
CA ASP A 102 -27.11 1.27 0.63
C ASP A 102 -25.84 2.13 0.64
N ILE A 103 -24.79 1.58 1.26
CA ILE A 103 -23.47 2.17 1.37
C ILE A 103 -22.48 1.62 0.32
N MET A 104 -22.87 0.56 -0.41
CA MET A 104 -21.95 -0.14 -1.33
C MET A 104 -21.57 0.74 -2.51
N GLY A 105 -22.47 1.62 -2.94
CA GLY A 105 -22.19 2.64 -3.95
C GLY A 105 -20.99 3.52 -3.58
N LEU A 106 -20.98 4.11 -2.38
CA LEU A 106 -19.90 4.97 -1.89
C LEU A 106 -18.57 4.21 -1.76
N ALA A 107 -18.61 2.99 -1.22
CA ALA A 107 -17.42 2.14 -1.08
C ALA A 107 -16.85 1.72 -2.44
N THR A 108 -17.72 1.50 -3.43
CA THR A 108 -17.32 1.16 -4.80
C THR A 108 -16.74 2.37 -5.52
N ALA A 109 -17.37 3.54 -5.39
CA ALA A 109 -16.91 4.78 -6.02
C ALA A 109 -15.47 5.15 -5.61
N THR A 110 -15.12 4.95 -4.33
CA THR A 110 -13.78 5.27 -3.81
C THR A 110 -12.77 4.13 -3.87
N GLY A 111 -13.21 2.91 -4.17
CA GLY A 111 -12.33 1.74 -4.27
C GLY A 111 -11.12 1.92 -5.21
N PRO A 112 -11.25 2.56 -6.38
CA PRO A 112 -10.11 2.81 -7.28
C PRO A 112 -8.96 3.61 -6.64
N VAL A 113 -9.28 4.62 -5.81
CA VAL A 113 -8.26 5.41 -5.08
C VAL A 113 -7.40 4.51 -4.20
N LEU A 114 -8.04 3.59 -3.47
CA LEU A 114 -7.34 2.66 -2.62
C LEU A 114 -6.51 1.64 -3.40
N LYS A 115 -7.04 1.16 -4.53
CA LYS A 115 -6.29 0.25 -5.41
C LYS A 115 -5.01 0.91 -5.91
N ALA A 116 -5.09 2.18 -6.33
CA ALA A 116 -3.94 2.96 -6.76
C ALA A 116 -2.93 3.17 -5.62
N TRP A 117 -3.41 3.48 -4.42
CA TRP A 117 -2.54 3.58 -3.24
C TRP A 117 -1.82 2.27 -2.92
N ILE A 118 -2.51 1.13 -2.96
CA ILE A 118 -1.91 -0.20 -2.74
C ILE A 118 -0.85 -0.48 -3.80
N ASP A 119 -1.11 -0.15 -5.07
CA ASP A 119 -0.13 -0.35 -6.15
C ASP A 119 1.12 0.52 -5.96
N ASN A 120 0.93 1.77 -5.53
CA ASN A 120 2.05 2.66 -5.22
C ASN A 120 2.85 2.16 -4.01
N MET A 121 2.16 1.81 -2.92
CA MET A 121 2.75 1.23 -1.72
C MET A 121 3.58 -0.02 -2.05
N ARG A 122 3.03 -0.94 -2.85
CA ARG A 122 3.74 -2.12 -3.34
C ARG A 122 5.04 -1.73 -4.04
N ARG A 123 4.96 -0.80 -4.99
CA ARG A 123 6.13 -0.32 -5.74
C ARG A 123 7.18 0.27 -4.81
N THR A 124 6.78 1.14 -3.89
CA THR A 124 7.68 1.76 -2.91
C THR A 124 8.36 0.71 -2.05
N ILE A 125 7.61 -0.20 -1.43
CA ILE A 125 8.20 -1.25 -0.58
C ILE A 125 9.19 -2.11 -1.38
N PHE A 126 8.87 -2.46 -2.62
CA PHE A 126 9.73 -3.31 -3.45
C PHE A 126 11.03 -2.59 -3.84
N THR A 127 10.95 -1.32 -4.24
CA THR A 127 12.13 -0.51 -4.55
C THR A 127 13.03 -0.35 -3.32
N TRP A 128 12.44 -0.08 -2.16
CA TRP A 128 13.16 0.03 -0.89
C TRP A 128 13.77 -1.31 -0.48
N MET A 129 13.05 -2.42 -0.62
CA MET A 129 13.54 -3.76 -0.34
C MET A 129 14.75 -4.11 -1.19
N GLN A 130 14.69 -3.85 -2.50
CA GLN A 130 15.83 -4.09 -3.40
C GLN A 130 17.05 -3.26 -2.98
N THR A 131 16.84 -1.98 -2.64
CA THR A 131 17.91 -1.08 -2.19
C THR A 131 18.49 -1.51 -0.84
N ALA A 132 17.65 -1.91 0.10
CA ALA A 132 18.07 -2.33 1.44
C ALA A 132 18.88 -3.63 1.36
N THR A 133 18.37 -4.62 0.63
CA THR A 133 19.03 -5.93 0.47
C THR A 133 20.29 -5.88 -0.40
N SER A 134 20.38 -4.98 -1.38
CA SER A 134 21.59 -4.82 -2.20
C SER A 134 22.75 -4.19 -1.45
N ASN A 135 22.45 -3.34 -0.46
CA ASN A 135 23.45 -2.64 0.35
C ASN A 135 23.75 -3.35 1.68
N GLU A 136 23.15 -4.53 1.90
CA GLU A 136 23.25 -5.22 3.17
C GLU A 136 24.48 -6.13 3.24
N ASP A 137 25.20 -6.01 4.36
CA ASP A 137 26.30 -6.92 4.73
C ASP A 137 25.79 -8.28 5.26
N TRP A 138 24.47 -8.49 5.33
CA TRP A 138 23.80 -9.66 5.91
C TRP A 138 24.30 -10.05 7.31
N LYS A 139 24.66 -9.04 8.12
CA LYS A 139 25.08 -9.21 9.52
C LYS A 139 23.88 -9.03 10.45
N CYS A 140 23.92 -9.72 11.59
CA CYS A 140 22.93 -9.54 12.65
C CYS A 140 22.97 -8.12 13.22
N CYS A 141 21.78 -7.59 13.53
CA CYS A 141 21.62 -6.33 14.23
C CYS A 141 21.98 -6.47 15.72
N GLY A 142 23.26 -6.34 16.07
CA GLY A 142 23.72 -6.44 17.46
C GLY A 142 23.93 -7.88 17.95
N ASP A 143 24.52 -8.00 19.14
CA ASP A 143 25.16 -9.23 19.62
C ASP A 143 24.18 -10.39 19.92
N ASP A 144 22.89 -10.10 20.10
CA ASP A 144 21.86 -11.09 20.49
C ASP A 144 20.73 -11.28 19.45
N SER A 145 20.79 -10.63 18.29
CA SER A 145 19.73 -10.78 17.27
C SER A 145 20.07 -11.84 16.23
N ASN A 146 19.05 -12.55 15.76
CA ASN A 146 19.15 -13.52 14.66
C ASN A 146 18.60 -12.94 13.34
N HIS A 147 18.52 -11.62 13.21
CA HIS A 147 17.94 -10.96 12.04
C HIS A 147 18.80 -9.78 11.60
N SER A 148 18.72 -9.48 10.31
CA SER A 148 19.51 -8.45 9.65
C SER A 148 18.73 -7.13 9.55
N HIS A 149 19.42 -6.03 9.23
CA HIS A 149 18.83 -4.69 9.20
C HIS A 149 17.73 -4.56 8.13
N SER A 150 17.89 -5.23 6.98
CA SER A 150 16.88 -5.20 5.91
C SER A 150 15.57 -5.86 6.29
N VAL A 151 15.58 -6.90 7.16
CA VAL A 151 14.34 -7.44 7.74
C VAL A 151 13.61 -6.33 8.46
N ILE A 152 14.30 -5.59 9.34
CA ILE A 152 13.67 -4.55 10.15
C ILE A 152 13.09 -3.47 9.23
N ASP A 153 13.86 -2.98 8.27
CA ASP A 153 13.44 -1.89 7.39
C ASP A 153 12.24 -2.26 6.52
N VAL A 154 12.29 -3.44 5.88
CA VAL A 154 11.22 -3.94 5.00
C VAL A 154 9.93 -4.16 5.79
N PHE A 155 10.01 -4.86 6.93
CA PHE A 155 8.81 -5.17 7.71
C PHE A 155 8.29 -3.97 8.49
N SER A 156 9.13 -2.99 8.85
CA SER A 156 8.66 -1.71 9.42
C SER A 156 7.86 -0.91 8.39
N SER A 157 8.31 -0.87 7.13
CA SER A 157 7.56 -0.21 6.05
C SER A 157 6.22 -0.91 5.75
N ALA A 158 6.22 -2.25 5.72
CA ALA A 158 4.98 -3.03 5.60
C ALA A 158 4.05 -2.81 6.79
N HIS A 159 4.59 -2.71 8.02
CA HIS A 159 3.82 -2.44 9.22
C HIS A 159 3.14 -1.06 9.18
N GLN A 160 3.89 0.00 8.84
CA GLN A 160 3.32 1.36 8.69
C GLN A 160 2.21 1.40 7.63
N SER A 161 2.34 0.59 6.58
CA SER A 161 1.32 0.43 5.56
C SER A 161 0.05 -0.23 6.10
N VAL A 162 0.18 -1.23 6.98
CA VAL A 162 -0.95 -1.85 7.71
C VAL A 162 -1.63 -0.84 8.64
N GLU A 163 -0.85 -0.03 9.37
CA GLU A 163 -1.42 1.03 10.22
C GLU A 163 -2.21 2.04 9.40
N THR A 164 -1.67 2.48 8.25
CA THR A 164 -2.35 3.39 7.33
C THR A 164 -3.64 2.76 6.78
N PHE A 165 -3.58 1.48 6.40
CA PHE A 165 -4.73 0.72 5.94
C PHE A 165 -5.85 0.65 6.99
N ALA A 166 -5.48 0.42 8.25
CA ALA A 166 -6.41 0.39 9.38
C ALA A 166 -6.98 1.79 9.70
N ALA A 167 -6.15 2.83 9.69
CA ALA A 167 -6.55 4.22 9.94
C ALA A 167 -7.54 4.73 8.88
N LEU A 168 -7.37 4.31 7.63
CA LEU A 168 -8.29 4.64 6.54
C LEU A 168 -9.63 3.89 6.64
N LYS A 169 -9.81 2.97 7.61
CA LYS A 169 -11.04 2.19 7.83
C LYS A 169 -11.50 1.43 6.57
N MET A 170 -10.57 0.83 5.83
CA MET A 170 -10.80 0.19 4.53
C MET A 170 -11.64 -1.13 4.56
N GLY A 171 -12.71 -1.16 5.36
CA GLY A 171 -13.49 -2.35 5.70
C GLY A 171 -14.67 -2.65 4.77
N TYR A 172 -15.05 -1.75 3.86
CA TYR A 172 -16.29 -1.96 3.08
C TYR A 172 -16.07 -2.65 1.73
N ASN A 173 -14.92 -2.42 1.07
CA ASN A 173 -14.63 -3.06 -0.23
C ASN A 173 -13.74 -4.30 -0.06
N SER A 174 -14.33 -5.49 -0.15
CA SER A 174 -13.62 -6.78 0.01
C SER A 174 -12.51 -6.98 -1.03
N SER A 175 -12.71 -6.52 -2.27
CA SER A 175 -11.70 -6.63 -3.33
C SER A 175 -10.43 -5.85 -3.00
N VAL A 176 -10.57 -4.73 -2.28
CA VAL A 176 -9.43 -3.91 -1.87
C VAL A 176 -8.69 -4.57 -0.71
N ARG A 177 -9.40 -5.13 0.27
CA ARG A 177 -8.77 -5.91 1.36
C ARG A 177 -7.96 -7.09 0.82
N LEU A 178 -8.55 -7.86 -0.10
CA LEU A 178 -7.85 -8.99 -0.72
C LEU A 178 -6.61 -8.53 -1.48
N LYS A 179 -6.71 -7.44 -2.24
CA LYS A 179 -5.56 -6.87 -2.95
C LYS A 179 -4.44 -6.46 -1.97
N PHE A 180 -4.79 -5.80 -0.87
CA PHE A 180 -3.81 -5.40 0.16
C PHE A 180 -3.13 -6.61 0.79
N LEU A 181 -3.89 -7.63 1.18
CA LEU A 181 -3.35 -8.87 1.74
C LEU A 181 -2.44 -9.61 0.75
N ASN A 182 -2.81 -9.66 -0.53
CA ASN A 182 -1.97 -10.24 -1.57
C ASN A 182 -0.63 -9.51 -1.66
N VAL A 183 -0.63 -8.17 -1.63
CA VAL A 183 0.61 -7.39 -1.65
C VAL A 183 1.48 -7.69 -0.43
N LEU A 184 0.92 -7.83 0.78
CA LEU A 184 1.72 -8.24 1.93
C LEU A 184 2.35 -9.63 1.76
N GLY A 185 1.62 -10.58 1.17
CA GLY A 185 2.17 -11.90 0.82
C GLY A 185 3.28 -11.82 -0.24
N GLU A 186 3.12 -10.94 -1.24
CA GLU A 186 4.13 -10.67 -2.26
C GLU A 186 5.39 -10.04 -1.63
N VAL A 187 5.27 -9.12 -0.66
CA VAL A 187 6.42 -8.55 0.08
C VAL A 187 7.21 -9.65 0.76
N CYS A 188 6.55 -10.57 1.48
CA CYS A 188 7.23 -11.70 2.12
C CYS A 188 7.93 -12.61 1.11
N SER A 189 7.26 -12.90 -0.02
CA SER A 189 7.79 -13.78 -1.05
C SER A 189 9.00 -13.18 -1.78
N GLU A 190 8.93 -11.89 -2.11
CA GLU A 190 10.04 -11.18 -2.76
C GLU A 190 11.23 -11.03 -1.81
N TYR A 191 10.98 -10.79 -0.52
CA TYR A 191 12.04 -10.74 0.47
C TYR A 191 12.79 -12.07 0.58
N MET A 192 12.07 -13.20 0.63
CA MET A 192 12.69 -14.53 0.58
C MET A 192 13.51 -14.73 -0.69
N ALA A 193 12.99 -14.32 -1.85
CA ALA A 193 13.74 -14.39 -3.10
C ALA A 193 15.03 -13.54 -3.08
N CYS A 194 15.02 -12.37 -2.43
CA CYS A 194 16.24 -11.58 -2.19
C CYS A 194 17.25 -12.33 -1.32
N MET A 195 16.80 -12.95 -0.22
CA MET A 195 17.67 -13.75 0.65
C MET A 195 18.28 -14.94 -0.08
N ASP A 196 17.49 -15.68 -0.86
CA ASP A 196 17.96 -16.84 -1.62
C ASP A 196 19.02 -16.43 -2.65
N ARG A 197 18.80 -15.31 -3.36
CA ARG A 197 19.77 -14.74 -4.30
C ARG A 197 21.08 -14.35 -3.60
N ALA A 198 21.00 -13.72 -2.42
CA ALA A 198 22.18 -13.35 -1.64
C ALA A 198 22.93 -14.58 -1.12
N GLY A 199 22.22 -15.58 -0.59
CA GLY A 199 22.80 -16.84 -0.14
C GLY A 199 23.49 -17.61 -1.25
N GLN A 200 22.89 -17.67 -2.45
CA GLN A 200 23.52 -18.29 -3.62
C GLN A 200 24.80 -17.55 -4.04
N ALA A 201 24.77 -16.21 -4.08
CA ALA A 201 25.94 -15.41 -4.42
C ALA A 201 27.10 -15.63 -3.42
N GLU A 202 26.79 -15.77 -2.13
CA GLU A 202 27.79 -16.09 -1.11
C GLU A 202 28.38 -17.49 -1.30
N GLN A 203 27.55 -18.50 -1.57
CA GLN A 203 28.00 -19.86 -1.84
C GLN A 203 28.90 -19.93 -3.08
N ASP A 204 28.53 -19.23 -4.15
CA ASP A 204 29.30 -19.15 -5.38
C ASP A 204 30.65 -18.45 -5.17
N ALA A 205 30.68 -17.35 -4.39
CA ALA A 205 31.90 -16.65 -4.02
C ALA A 205 32.84 -17.54 -3.19
N ARG A 206 32.31 -18.27 -2.20
CA ARG A 206 33.07 -19.24 -1.40
C ARG A 206 33.61 -20.38 -2.26
N ALA A 207 32.81 -20.93 -3.16
CA ALA A 207 33.23 -21.98 -4.09
C ALA A 207 34.35 -21.50 -5.04
N ALA A 208 34.24 -20.28 -5.57
CA ALA A 208 35.28 -19.66 -6.39
C ALA A 208 36.58 -19.43 -5.60
N GLU A 209 36.50 -19.04 -4.33
CA GLU A 209 37.68 -18.86 -3.50
C GLU A 209 38.35 -20.18 -3.13
N VAL A 210 37.58 -21.23 -2.83
CA VAL A 210 38.12 -22.59 -2.62
C VAL A 210 38.84 -23.08 -3.88
N ARG A 211 38.28 -22.86 -5.07
CA ARG A 211 38.94 -23.19 -6.36
C ARG A 211 40.26 -22.44 -6.52
N LYS A 212 40.28 -21.11 -6.29
CA LYS A 212 41.51 -20.30 -6.35
C LYS A 212 42.57 -20.76 -5.35
N ARG A 213 42.17 -21.17 -4.14
CA ARG A 213 43.10 -21.70 -3.14
C ARG A 213 43.65 -23.07 -3.54
N ALA A 214 42.81 -23.94 -4.12
CA ALA A 214 43.23 -25.24 -4.65
C ALA A 214 44.22 -25.12 -5.84
N GLU A 215 44.02 -24.14 -6.73
CA GLU A 215 44.97 -23.85 -7.82
C GLU A 215 46.32 -23.35 -7.28
N LYS A 216 46.32 -22.53 -6.23
CA LYS A 216 47.55 -22.06 -5.58
C LYS A 216 48.30 -23.19 -4.85
N THR A 217 47.61 -24.11 -4.20
CA THR A 217 48.25 -25.25 -3.51
C THR A 217 48.70 -26.36 -4.47
N GLY A 218 47.99 -26.58 -5.59
CA GLY A 218 48.40 -27.52 -6.63
C GLY A 218 49.68 -27.12 -7.37
N SER A 219 49.98 -25.82 -7.46
CA SER A 219 51.19 -25.30 -8.13
C SER A 219 52.50 -25.59 -7.35
N TYR A 220 52.45 -25.80 -6.03
CA TYR A 220 53.64 -26.13 -5.22
C TYR A 220 53.92 -27.63 -5.10
N ALA A 221 52.93 -28.50 -5.33
CA ALA A 221 53.14 -29.95 -5.35
C ALA A 221 53.95 -30.44 -6.58
N GLY A 222 54.01 -29.65 -7.66
CA GLY A 222 54.77 -29.97 -8.88
C GLY A 222 56.24 -29.50 -8.90
N LEU A 223 56.70 -28.73 -7.90
CA LEU A 223 58.05 -28.10 -7.90
C LEU A 223 59.06 -28.75 -6.93
N MET A 224 58.65 -29.72 -6.10
CA MET A 224 59.48 -30.36 -5.07
C MET A 224 60.10 -31.71 -5.48
N THR A 225 60.45 -31.92 -6.76
CA THR A 225 61.12 -33.17 -7.21
C THR A 225 62.39 -32.98 -8.05
N VAL A 226 63.13 -31.89 -7.88
CA VAL A 226 64.42 -31.73 -8.55
C VAL A 226 65.41 -31.03 -7.62
N MET A 227 66.17 -31.79 -6.82
CA MET A 227 67.57 -31.53 -6.43
C MET A 227 68.02 -32.64 -5.47
N GLY A 228 68.69 -33.67 -5.98
CA GLY A 228 69.29 -34.71 -5.16
C GLY A 228 69.78 -35.91 -5.98
N GLY A 229 70.88 -35.74 -6.72
CA GLY A 229 71.53 -36.84 -7.43
C GLY A 229 72.64 -36.38 -8.35
N GLY A 230 73.86 -36.28 -7.81
CA GLY A 230 75.11 -36.04 -8.51
C GLY A 230 76.28 -36.22 -7.56
#